data_AF-A0A936NPW8-F1
#
_entry.id   AF-A0A936NPW8-F1
#
_cell.length_a   1.000
_cell.length_b   1.000
_cell.length_c   1.000
_cell.angle_alpha   90.00
_cell.angle_beta   90.00
_cell.angle_gamma   90.00
#
_symmetry.space_group_name_H-M   'P 1'
#
loop_
_entity.id
_entity.type
_entity.pdbx_description
1 polymer ?
#
loop_
_entity_poly.entity_id
_entity_poly.type
_entity_poly.pdbx_seq_one_letter_code
_entity_poly.pdbx_strand_id
1 'polypeptide(L)'
;MRVLLVYPEFPDTYWSFRQTLAFYGKKSIFPPLGLLTVAGMLPDSWERRLIDMNVQSLRDDDVKWADVVFVSAMLIQNESLSIRQLNVPPLS
;
A
#
# COMPACT_ATOMS: atom_id res chain seq x y z
N MET A 1 4.07 -19.93 0.06
CA MET A 1 3.07 -18.99 0.61
C MET A 1 2.99 -17.79 -0.30
N ARG A 2 1.83 -17.13 -0.34
CA ARG A 2 1.55 -15.94 -1.14
C ARG A 2 1.43 -14.73 -0.23
N VAL A 3 2.29 -13.75 -0.43
CA VAL A 3 2.26 -12.48 0.30
C VAL A 3 1.83 -11.36 -0.64
N LEU A 4 0.85 -10.60 -0.18
CA LEU A 4 0.43 -9.35 -0.81
C LEU A 4 0.98 -8.18 -0.01
N LEU A 5 1.84 -7.37 -0.62
CA LEU A 5 2.34 -6.12 -0.06
C LEU A 5 1.46 -4.99 -0.59
N VAL A 6 0.81 -4.25 0.29
CA VAL A 6 -0.10 -3.16 -0.07
C VAL A 6 0.46 -1.85 0.45
N TYR A 7 0.60 -0.88 -0.47
CA TYR A 7 0.89 0.50 -0.13
C TYR A 7 -0.38 1.33 -0.36
N PRO A 8 -1.06 1.81 0.69
CA PRO A 8 -2.29 2.56 0.56
C PRO A 8 -2.13 3.85 -0.24
N GLU A 9 -3.25 4.38 -0.69
CA GLU A 9 -3.27 5.66 -1.39
C GLU A 9 -2.89 6.79 -0.41
N PHE A 10 -2.14 7.78 -0.89
CA PHE A 10 -2.00 9.04 -0.18
C PHE A 10 -3.30 9.84 -0.34
N PRO A 11 -3.91 10.34 0.74
CA PRO A 11 -5.00 11.29 0.60
C PRO A 11 -4.50 12.54 -0.13
N ASP A 12 -5.40 13.18 -0.87
CA ASP A 12 -5.11 14.43 -1.57
C ASP A 12 -4.71 15.51 -0.55
N THR A 13 -3.41 15.73 -0.44
CA THR A 13 -2.80 16.75 0.42
C THR A 13 -2.03 17.73 -0.45
N TYR A 14 -1.75 18.94 0.07
CA TYR A 14 -0.93 19.96 -0.60
C TYR A 14 0.44 19.42 -1.08
N TRP A 15 0.97 18.39 -0.41
CA TRP A 15 2.25 17.75 -0.70
C TRP A 15 2.16 16.48 -1.56
N SER A 16 0.96 16.07 -1.97
CA SER A 16 0.78 14.87 -2.81
C SER A 16 1.36 15.06 -4.21
N PHE A 17 1.67 16.31 -4.63
CA PHE A 17 2.16 16.69 -5.96
C PHE A 17 1.41 16.00 -7.11
N ARG A 18 0.19 15.47 -6.89
CA ARG A 18 -0.53 14.61 -7.84
C ARG A 18 -0.81 15.34 -9.14
N GLN A 19 -1.25 16.59 -9.02
CA GLN A 19 -1.47 17.46 -10.17
C GLN A 19 -0.16 17.80 -10.87
N THR A 20 0.92 18.09 -10.14
CA THR A 20 2.22 18.44 -10.72
C THR A 20 2.90 17.24 -11.40
N LEU A 21 2.77 16.03 -10.86
CA LEU A 21 3.34 14.81 -11.40
C LEU A 21 2.61 14.28 -12.63
N ALA A 22 1.29 14.53 -12.72
CA ALA A 22 0.51 14.25 -13.91
C ALA A 22 1.08 15.00 -15.14
N PHE A 23 1.56 16.24 -14.96
CA PHE A 23 2.24 17.00 -16.02
C PHE A 23 3.58 16.38 -16.45
N TYR A 24 4.23 15.60 -15.59
CA TYR A 24 5.45 14.84 -15.90
C TYR A 24 5.18 13.36 -16.25
N GLY A 25 3.91 12.96 -16.39
CA GLY A 25 3.52 11.58 -16.71
C GLY A 25 3.82 10.55 -15.62
N LYS A 26 4.04 10.98 -14.37
CA LYS A 26 4.33 10.08 -13.24
C LYS A 26 3.16 10.04 -12.26
N LYS A 27 2.91 8.84 -11.69
CA LYS A 27 1.83 8.62 -10.71
C LYS A 27 2.31 8.60 -9.26
N SER A 28 3.61 8.37 -9.03
CA SER A 28 4.26 8.44 -7.71
C SER A 28 5.74 8.81 -7.87
N ILE A 29 6.30 9.56 -6.91
CA ILE A 29 7.72 9.95 -6.87
C ILE A 29 8.55 8.91 -6.10
N PHE A 30 7.93 8.22 -5.15
CA PHE A 30 8.63 7.38 -4.20
C PHE A 30 8.01 5.98 -4.22
N PRO A 31 8.74 4.96 -4.72
CA PRO A 31 8.30 3.59 -4.55
C PRO A 31 8.24 3.26 -3.06
N PRO A 32 7.40 2.30 -2.63
CA PRO A 32 7.26 1.91 -1.23
C PRO A 32 8.50 1.13 -0.76
N LEU A 33 9.60 1.84 -0.54
CA LEU A 33 10.92 1.27 -0.24
C LEU A 33 10.88 0.34 0.97
N GLY A 34 10.14 0.70 2.02
CA GLY A 34 9.97 -0.16 3.20
C GLY A 34 9.39 -1.53 2.86
N LEU A 35 8.35 -1.59 2.02
CA LEU A 35 7.77 -2.86 1.56
C LEU A 35 8.73 -3.64 0.66
N LEU A 36 9.46 -2.96 -0.23
CA LEU A 36 10.44 -3.62 -1.10
C LEU A 36 11.60 -4.23 -0.30
N THR A 37 12.07 -3.54 0.74
CA THR A 37 13.08 -4.06 1.66
C THR A 37 12.57 -5.29 2.38
N VAL A 38 11.35 -5.24 2.94
CA VAL A 38 10.74 -6.41 3.61
C VAL A 38 10.55 -7.56 2.62
N ALA A 39 10.10 -7.29 1.39
CA ALA A 39 9.92 -8.31 0.36
C ALA A 39 11.22 -9.05 0.03
N GLY A 40 12.38 -8.37 0.10
CA GLY A 40 13.70 -8.99 -0.07
C GLY A 40 14.19 -9.81 1.13
N MET A 41 13.58 -9.64 2.30
CA MET A 41 13.89 -10.40 3.52
C MET A 41 13.01 -11.64 3.70
N LEU A 42 11.93 -11.76 2.93
CA LEU A 42 11.03 -12.92 2.98
C LEU A 42 11.66 -14.15 2.34
N PRO A 43 11.25 -15.37 2.74
CA PRO A 43 11.78 -16.59 2.15
C PRO A 43 11.64 -16.62 0.63
N ASP A 44 12.64 -17.21 -0.06
CA ASP A 44 12.64 -17.30 -1.52
C ASP A 44 11.47 -18.11 -2.08
N SER A 45 10.94 -19.04 -1.29
CA SER A 45 9.77 -19.87 -1.65
C SER A 45 8.43 -19.13 -1.61
N TRP A 46 8.40 -17.87 -1.18
CA TRP A 46 7.17 -17.08 -1.14
C TRP A 46 6.92 -16.38 -2.48
N GLU A 47 5.72 -16.58 -3.02
CA GLU A 47 5.19 -15.77 -4.12
C GLU A 47 4.81 -14.38 -3.61
N ARG A 48 5.27 -13.33 -4.29
CA ARG A 48 5.14 -11.94 -3.84
C ARG A 48 4.36 -11.13 -4.86
N ARG A 49 3.38 -10.34 -4.39
CA ARG A 49 2.69 -9.34 -5.20
C ARG A 49 2.72 -8.00 -4.47
N LEU A 50 3.07 -6.93 -5.18
CA LEU A 50 3.02 -5.55 -4.66
C LEU A 50 1.89 -4.79 -5.34
N ILE A 51 1.00 -4.20 -4.54
CA ILE A 51 -0.03 -3.27 -4.97
C ILE A 51 0.26 -1.91 -4.33
N ASP A 52 0.73 -0.97 -5.15
CA ASP A 52 0.77 0.44 -4.79
C ASP A 52 -0.51 1.13 -5.26
N MET A 53 -1.37 1.48 -4.30
CA MET A 53 -2.67 2.10 -4.54
C MET A 53 -2.58 3.50 -5.15
N ASN A 54 -1.39 4.10 -5.16
CA ASN A 54 -1.14 5.38 -5.82
C ASN A 54 -1.01 5.25 -7.35
N VAL A 55 -0.77 4.03 -7.86
CA VAL A 55 -0.56 3.79 -9.30
C VAL A 55 -1.57 2.83 -9.91
N GLN A 56 -2.14 1.93 -9.10
CA GLN A 56 -3.15 0.94 -9.50
C GLN A 56 -4.13 0.64 -8.36
N SER A 57 -5.37 0.24 -8.66
CA SER A 57 -6.35 -0.10 -7.62
C SER A 57 -6.11 -1.49 -7.04
N LEU A 58 -6.31 -1.64 -5.72
CA LEU A 58 -6.40 -2.93 -5.04
C LEU A 58 -7.74 -3.61 -5.35
N ARG A 59 -7.73 -4.87 -5.75
CA ARG A 59 -8.95 -5.66 -6.05
C ARG A 59 -9.16 -6.77 -5.03
N ASP A 60 -10.41 -7.18 -4.87
CA ASP A 60 -10.76 -8.31 -3.98
C ASP A 60 -10.00 -9.60 -4.33
N ASP A 61 -9.75 -9.84 -5.61
CA ASP A 61 -9.01 -11.03 -6.07
C ASP A 61 -7.53 -10.99 -5.67
N ASP A 62 -6.93 -9.80 -5.50
CA ASP A 62 -5.58 -9.68 -4.97
C ASP A 62 -5.53 -10.15 -3.52
N VAL A 63 -6.55 -9.76 -2.74
CA VAL A 63 -6.66 -10.13 -1.32
C VAL A 63 -6.97 -11.61 -1.18
N LYS A 64 -7.92 -12.16 -1.95
CA LYS A 64 -8.27 -13.59 -1.93
C LYS A 64 -7.12 -14.50 -2.39
N TRP A 65 -6.24 -13.99 -3.24
CA TRP A 65 -5.07 -14.73 -3.69
C TRP A 65 -4.02 -14.91 -2.59
N ALA A 66 -3.96 -14.01 -1.61
CA ALA A 66 -2.91 -13.94 -0.61
C ALA A 66 -3.19 -14.82 0.61
N ASP A 67 -2.15 -15.49 1.12
CA ASP A 67 -2.19 -16.15 2.43
C ASP A 67 -1.98 -15.12 3.56
N VAL A 68 -1.24 -14.04 3.26
CA VAL A 68 -0.94 -12.96 4.20
C VAL A 68 -0.82 -11.62 3.48
N VAL A 69 -1.29 -10.56 4.13
CA VAL A 69 -1.23 -9.18 3.62
C VAL A 69 -0.34 -8.33 4.52
N PHE A 70 0.69 -7.72 3.95
CA PHE A 70 1.56 -6.75 4.63
C PHE A 70 1.21 -5.36 4.12
N VAL A 71 0.95 -4.44 5.05
CA VAL A 71 0.60 -3.06 4.72
C VAL A 71 1.63 -2.13 5.32
N SER A 72 2.15 -1.19 4.52
CA SER A 72 3.00 -0.10 5.00
C SER A 72 2.30 1.20 4.74
N ALA A 73 2.24 2.06 5.75
CA ALA A 73 1.57 3.33 5.65
C ALA A 73 2.16 4.35 6.62
N MET A 74 1.98 5.61 6.29
CA MET A 74 2.27 6.76 7.15
C MET A 74 0.98 7.22 7.84
N LEU A 75 1.11 7.98 8.94
CA LEU A 75 -0.05 8.48 9.70
C LEU A 75 -1.07 9.22 8.83
N ILE A 76 -0.60 9.94 7.80
CA ILE A 76 -1.49 10.66 6.87
C ILE A 76 -2.41 9.71 6.08
N GLN A 77 -1.99 8.46 5.87
CA GLN A 77 -2.77 7.43 5.18
C GLN A 77 -3.74 6.71 6.12
N ASN A 78 -3.96 7.23 7.35
CA ASN A 78 -4.83 6.60 8.33
C ASN A 78 -6.27 6.43 7.81
N GLU A 79 -6.81 7.37 7.03
CA GLU A 79 -8.15 7.18 6.43
C GLU A 79 -8.17 6.06 5.39
N SER A 80 -7.16 5.97 4.54
CA SER A 80 -7.02 4.91 3.53
C SER A 80 -6.74 3.54 4.14
N LEU A 81 -6.11 3.53 5.33
CA LEU A 81 -5.99 2.36 6.20
C LEU A 81 -7.22 2.12 7.06
N SER A 82 -8.09 3.12 7.23
CA SER A 82 -9.01 3.15 8.36
C SER A 82 -9.87 1.91 8.31
N ILE A 83 -9.69 1.12 9.35
CA ILE A 83 -10.33 -0.16 9.50
C ILE A 83 -11.77 0.07 9.97
N ARG A 84 -12.55 0.91 9.28
CA ARG A 84 -14.01 1.02 9.53
C ARG A 84 -14.75 -0.29 9.19
N GLN A 85 -14.04 -1.32 8.70
CA GLN A 85 -14.53 -2.68 8.49
C GLN A 85 -14.08 -3.72 9.54
N LEU A 86 -13.19 -3.40 10.50
CA LEU A 86 -12.93 -4.27 11.65
C LEU A 86 -12.95 -3.40 12.92
N ASN A 87 -13.86 -3.72 13.84
CA ASN A 87 -14.04 -3.06 15.14
C ASN A 87 -12.76 -3.09 16.00
N VAL A 88 -11.82 -2.18 15.75
CA VAL A 88 -10.67 -1.96 16.64
C VAL A 88 -10.91 -0.66 17.40
N PRO A 89 -11.13 -0.70 18.72
CA PRO A 89 -11.33 0.52 19.50
C PRO A 89 -10.06 1.38 19.50
N PRO A 90 -10.19 2.72 19.58
CA PRO A 90 -9.04 3.61 19.64
C PRO A 90 -8.19 3.30 20.88
N LEU A 91 -6.88 3.29 20.69
CA LEU A 91 -5.95 3.19 21.81
C LEU A 91 -6.04 4.50 22.63
N SER A 92 -6.42 4.32 23.90
CA SER A 92 -6.49 5.34 24.94
C SER A 92 -5.12 5.91 25.28
#